data_AF-A0A7Y5ITF3-F1
#
_entry.id   AF-A0A7Y5ITF3-F1
#
_cell.length_a   1.000
_cell.length_b   1.000
_cell.length_c   1.000
_cell.angle_alpha   90.00
_cell.angle_beta   90.00
_cell.angle_gamma   90.00
#
_symmetry.space_group_name_H-M   'P 1'
#
loop_
_entity.id
_entity.type
_entity.pdbx_description
1 polymer ?
#
loop_
_entity_poly.entity_id
_entity_poly.type
_entity_poly.pdbx_seq_one_letter_code
_entity_poly.pdbx_strand_id
1 'polypeptide(L)'
;MGQWLLEWITSGAILILALYLAGPALHLIRNRQLRRALHRRILAGKLNPNGFEARLALGEIHVESHRWGKAVTELAEAIRIDENHAHSRCLLGKALFHLGRAEEAARHLEVGLSIREDHGYGWTHLLLGRCYDTLGDREKAIEWYRAASRRNRSLGEPYYRLALALQATGDGEGSRGELRNAINAFSRYDKRNYWRNLWWATLARARLGWPLERVS
;
A
#
# COMPACT_ATOMS: atom_id res chain seq x y z
N MET A 1 18.83 -17.63 33.89
CA MET A 1 18.62 -16.21 33.51
C MET A 1 19.32 -15.79 32.20
N GLY A 2 20.31 -16.53 31.67
CA GLY A 2 21.12 -16.06 30.52
C GLY A 2 20.53 -16.26 29.10
N GLN A 3 19.71 -17.28 28.86
CA GLN A 3 19.17 -17.56 27.51
C GLN A 3 18.23 -16.46 26.98
N TRP A 4 17.38 -15.92 27.86
CA TRP A 4 16.42 -14.88 27.53
C TRP A 4 17.08 -13.58 27.07
N LEU A 5 18.21 -13.20 27.67
CA LEU A 5 18.94 -11.98 27.30
C LEU A 5 19.59 -12.11 25.91
N LEU A 6 20.13 -13.29 25.60
CA LEU A 6 20.75 -13.61 24.32
C LEU A 6 19.74 -13.67 23.16
N GLU A 7 18.54 -14.19 23.41
CA GLU A 7 17.46 -14.21 22.41
C GLU A 7 16.89 -12.82 22.13
N TRP A 8 16.83 -11.95 23.15
CA TRP A 8 16.41 -10.56 22.99
C TRP A 8 17.41 -9.75 22.16
N ILE A 9 18.71 -9.92 22.43
CA ILE A 9 19.80 -9.26 21.69
C ILE A 9 19.84 -9.75 20.24
N THR A 10 19.68 -11.05 20.01
CA THR A 10 19.68 -11.60 18.64
C THR A 10 18.43 -11.20 17.86
N SER A 11 17.24 -11.19 18.47
CA SER A 11 16.00 -10.75 17.82
C SER A 11 16.01 -9.25 17.51
N GLY A 12 16.52 -8.42 18.43
CA GLY A 12 16.71 -6.99 18.20
C GLY A 12 17.76 -6.71 17.11
N ALA A 13 18.87 -7.44 17.12
CA ALA A 13 19.91 -7.32 16.09
C ALA A 13 19.42 -7.78 14.72
N ILE A 14 18.62 -8.85 14.65
CA ILE A 14 17.98 -9.31 13.41
C ILE A 14 17.00 -8.26 12.90
N LEU A 15 16.20 -7.61 13.76
CA LEU A 15 15.28 -6.54 13.37
C LEU A 15 16.01 -5.28 12.89
N ILE A 16 17.14 -4.92 13.50
CA ILE A 16 17.96 -3.80 13.08
C ILE A 16 18.65 -4.11 11.74
N LEU A 17 19.25 -5.29 11.60
CA LEU A 17 19.88 -5.75 10.36
C LEU A 17 18.85 -5.90 9.22
N ALA A 18 17.65 -6.35 9.57
CA ALA A 18 16.47 -6.38 8.71
C ALA A 18 16.10 -5.01 8.16
N LEU A 19 15.94 -4.02 9.04
CA LEU A 19 15.66 -2.63 8.65
C LEU A 19 16.81 -2.06 7.80
N TYR A 20 18.05 -2.42 8.14
CA TYR A 20 19.25 -2.01 7.42
C TYR A 20 19.35 -2.61 6.02
N LEU A 21 18.88 -3.85 5.81
CA LEU A 21 18.86 -4.53 4.50
C LEU A 21 17.58 -4.24 3.70
N ALA A 22 16.48 -3.90 4.36
CA ALA A 22 15.23 -3.46 3.75
C ALA A 22 15.39 -2.14 2.99
N GLY A 23 16.13 -1.19 3.56
CA GLY A 23 16.41 0.10 2.94
C GLY A 23 17.01 -0.04 1.54
N PRO A 24 18.13 -0.77 1.36
CA PRO A 24 18.75 -1.04 0.06
C PRO A 24 17.83 -1.77 -0.92
N ALA A 25 17.07 -2.78 -0.48
CA ALA A 25 16.17 -3.51 -1.36
C ALA A 25 15.00 -2.63 -1.86
N LEU A 26 14.41 -1.83 -0.96
CA LEU A 26 13.37 -0.86 -1.30
C LEU A 26 13.93 0.26 -2.19
N HIS A 27 15.16 0.71 -1.91
CA HIS A 27 15.89 1.67 -2.72
C HIS A 27 16.19 1.13 -4.13
N LEU A 28 16.57 -0.14 -4.27
CA LEU A 28 16.87 -0.77 -5.56
C LEU A 28 15.60 -0.95 -6.40
N ILE A 29 14.48 -1.37 -5.79
CA ILE A 29 13.18 -1.48 -6.45
C ILE A 29 12.72 -0.10 -6.92
N ARG A 30 12.81 0.91 -6.04
CA ARG A 30 12.48 2.30 -6.36
C ARG A 30 13.35 2.85 -7.50
N ASN A 31 14.65 2.60 -7.46
CA ASN A 31 15.58 2.99 -8.52
C ASN A 31 15.26 2.31 -9.85
N ARG A 32 14.88 1.03 -9.83
CA ARG A 32 14.50 0.30 -11.05
C ARG A 32 13.20 0.83 -11.65
N GLN A 33 12.19 1.11 -10.83
CA GLN A 33 10.93 1.70 -11.28
C GLN A 33 11.14 3.13 -11.79
N LEU A 34 11.91 3.94 -11.06
CA LEU A 34 12.26 5.29 -11.46
C LEU A 34 13.04 5.31 -12.78
N ARG A 35 14.01 4.39 -12.97
CA ARG A 35 14.73 4.25 -14.26
C ARG A 35 13.80 3.89 -15.40
N ARG A 36 12.83 2.99 -15.20
CA ARG A 36 11.82 2.64 -16.21
C ARG A 36 10.91 3.81 -16.54
N ALA A 37 10.41 4.51 -15.53
CA ALA A 37 9.55 5.67 -15.71
C ALA A 37 10.30 6.83 -16.40
N LEU A 38 11.57 7.06 -16.04
CA LEU A 38 12.44 8.03 -16.71
C LEU A 38 12.68 7.66 -18.18
N HIS A 39 12.94 6.38 -18.47
CA HIS A 39 13.10 5.91 -19.85
C HIS A 39 11.81 6.12 -20.66
N ARG A 40 10.65 5.76 -20.10
CA ARG A 40 9.34 5.97 -20.71
C ARG A 40 9.06 7.46 -20.97
N ARG A 41 9.42 8.33 -20.03
CA ARG A 41 9.33 9.79 -20.18
C ARG A 41 10.19 10.30 -21.33
N ILE A 42 11.44 9.86 -21.44
CA ILE A 42 12.33 10.29 -22.52
C ILE A 42 11.75 9.88 -23.88
N LEU A 43 11.22 8.65 -23.98
CA LEU A 43 10.58 8.18 -25.20
C LEU A 43 9.30 8.95 -25.52
N ALA A 44 8.43 9.17 -24.54
CA ALA A 44 7.19 9.93 -24.70
C ALA A 44 7.47 11.39 -25.07
N GLY A 45 8.47 12.01 -24.45
CA GLY A 45 8.90 13.38 -24.74
C GLY A 45 9.51 13.55 -26.13
N LYS A 46 10.11 12.50 -26.71
CA LYS A 46 10.57 12.52 -28.11
C LYS A 46 9.42 12.47 -29.12
N LEU A 47 8.27 11.92 -28.74
CA LEU A 47 7.12 11.72 -29.62
C LEU A 47 6.10 12.87 -29.49
N ASN A 48 5.73 13.24 -28.26
CA ASN A 48 4.88 14.39 -27.97
C ASN A 48 5.06 14.84 -26.50
N PRO A 49 5.80 15.94 -26.24
CA PRO A 49 6.07 16.44 -24.89
C PRO A 49 4.83 16.75 -24.06
N ASN A 50 3.70 17.08 -24.70
CA ASN A 50 2.45 17.46 -24.04
C ASN A 50 1.35 16.39 -24.17
N GLY A 51 1.68 15.25 -24.77
CA GLY A 51 0.75 14.14 -24.98
C GLY A 51 0.44 13.37 -23.70
N PHE A 52 -0.61 12.56 -23.76
CA PHE A 52 -1.07 11.71 -22.66
C PHE A 52 0.06 10.89 -22.01
N GLU A 53 0.83 10.14 -22.81
CA GLU A 53 1.91 9.27 -22.30
C GLU A 53 3.01 10.04 -21.57
N ALA A 54 3.34 11.25 -22.01
CA ALA A 54 4.37 12.08 -21.39
C ALA A 54 3.93 12.57 -20.01
N ARG A 55 2.67 13.04 -19.91
CA ARG A 55 2.05 13.48 -18.65
C ARG A 55 1.83 12.34 -17.67
N LEU A 56 1.38 11.17 -18.15
CA LEU A 56 1.27 9.96 -17.33
C LEU A 56 2.64 9.57 -16.75
N ALA A 57 3.68 9.50 -17.59
CA ALA A 57 5.02 9.14 -17.13
C ALA A 57 5.59 10.15 -16.12
N LEU A 58 5.33 11.45 -16.30
CA LEU A 58 5.70 12.49 -15.33
C LEU A 58 4.94 12.32 -14.00
N GLY A 59 3.64 12.05 -14.06
CA GLY A 59 2.79 11.74 -12.92
C GLY A 59 3.30 10.54 -12.12
N GLU A 60 3.60 9.43 -12.80
CA GLU A 60 4.21 8.22 -12.21
C GLU A 60 5.53 8.54 -11.49
N ILE A 61 6.44 9.27 -12.15
CA ILE A 61 7.72 9.69 -11.55
C ILE A 61 7.49 10.52 -10.29
N HIS A 62 6.51 11.43 -10.32
CA HIS A 62 6.17 12.26 -9.18
C HIS A 62 5.55 11.47 -8.03
N VAL A 63 4.70 10.48 -8.30
CA VAL A 63 4.19 9.53 -7.29
C VAL A 63 5.33 8.74 -6.64
N GLU A 64 6.24 8.17 -7.44
CA GLU A 64 7.38 7.40 -6.96
C GLU A 64 8.42 8.27 -6.22
N SER A 65 8.48 9.55 -6.55
CA SER A 65 9.31 10.55 -5.86
C SER A 65 8.60 11.19 -4.67
N HIS A 66 7.36 10.80 -4.36
CA HIS A 66 6.51 11.38 -3.31
C HIS A 66 6.29 12.89 -3.44
N ARG A 67 6.39 13.42 -4.67
CA ARG A 67 6.09 14.80 -5.02
C ARG A 67 4.60 14.90 -5.36
N TRP A 68 3.76 14.71 -4.34
CA TRP A 68 2.31 14.52 -4.51
C TRP A 68 1.62 15.68 -5.24
N GLY A 69 1.94 16.93 -4.90
CA GLY A 69 1.37 18.09 -5.58
C GLY A 69 1.66 18.11 -7.09
N LYS A 70 2.91 17.85 -7.48
CA LYS A 70 3.28 17.76 -8.90
C LYS A 70 2.65 16.55 -9.58
N ALA A 71 2.52 15.42 -8.88
CA ALA A 71 1.82 14.24 -9.40
C ALA A 71 0.36 14.57 -9.73
N VAL A 72 -0.34 15.29 -8.84
CA VAL A 72 -1.73 15.72 -9.09
C VAL A 72 -1.82 16.54 -10.37
N THR A 73 -0.95 17.54 -10.56
CA THR A 73 -0.97 18.39 -11.76
C THR A 73 -0.82 17.58 -13.05
N GLU A 74 0.19 16.71 -13.11
CA GLU A 74 0.48 15.94 -14.33
C GLU A 74 -0.59 14.88 -14.61
N LEU A 75 -1.08 14.20 -13.57
CA LEU A 75 -2.10 13.16 -13.71
C LEU A 75 -3.48 13.74 -14.03
N ALA A 76 -3.82 14.92 -13.49
CA ALA A 76 -5.05 15.62 -13.85
C ALA A 76 -5.05 15.99 -15.34
N GLU A 77 -3.94 16.50 -15.85
CA GLU A 77 -3.82 16.81 -17.27
C GLU A 77 -3.80 15.54 -18.14
N ALA A 78 -3.20 14.44 -17.67
CA ALA A 78 -3.30 13.15 -18.37
C ALA A 78 -4.77 12.69 -18.47
N ILE A 79 -5.54 12.81 -17.38
CA ILE A 79 -6.98 12.46 -17.36
C ILE A 79 -7.81 13.41 -18.23
N ARG A 80 -7.41 14.68 -18.37
CA ARG A 80 -8.07 15.62 -19.28
C ARG A 80 -7.93 15.22 -20.76
N ILE A 81 -6.83 14.54 -21.11
CA ILE A 81 -6.58 14.06 -22.48
C ILE A 81 -7.26 12.70 -22.69
N ASP A 82 -7.12 11.77 -21.74
CA ASP A 82 -7.80 10.48 -21.75
C ASP A 82 -8.60 10.30 -20.46
N GLU A 83 -9.87 10.66 -20.55
CA GLU A 83 -10.82 10.53 -19.47
C GLU A 83 -11.24 9.10 -19.20
N ASN A 84 -10.69 8.06 -19.84
CA ASN A 84 -11.03 6.67 -19.53
C ASN A 84 -9.80 5.86 -19.12
N HIS A 85 -8.70 6.55 -18.77
CA HIS A 85 -7.52 5.86 -18.26
C HIS A 85 -7.63 5.54 -16.77
N ALA A 86 -7.98 4.29 -16.45
CA ALA A 86 -8.11 3.77 -15.10
C ALA A 86 -6.84 3.99 -14.23
N HIS A 87 -5.66 3.78 -14.81
CA HIS A 87 -4.40 3.87 -14.07
C HIS A 87 -4.07 5.32 -13.66
N SER A 88 -4.28 6.30 -14.54
CA SER A 88 -4.07 7.72 -14.20
C SER A 88 -4.97 8.14 -13.04
N ARG A 89 -6.23 7.69 -13.05
CA ARG A 89 -7.18 7.94 -11.95
C ARG A 89 -6.73 7.33 -10.63
N CYS A 90 -6.26 6.09 -10.65
CA CYS A 90 -5.78 5.44 -9.44
C CYS A 90 -4.56 6.18 -8.86
N LEU A 91 -3.60 6.54 -9.71
CA LEU A 91 -2.42 7.31 -9.29
C LEU A 91 -2.80 8.70 -8.77
N LEU A 92 -3.77 9.36 -9.39
CA LEU A 92 -4.26 10.65 -8.93
C LEU A 92 -4.90 10.50 -7.54
N GLY A 93 -5.74 9.48 -7.35
CA GLY A 93 -6.31 9.17 -6.05
C GLY A 93 -5.25 8.89 -4.98
N LYS A 94 -4.18 8.16 -5.32
CA LYS A 94 -3.02 7.97 -4.43
C LYS A 94 -2.36 9.29 -4.04
N ALA A 95 -2.10 10.17 -5.01
CA ALA A 95 -1.48 11.45 -4.73
C ALA A 95 -2.38 12.35 -3.86
N LEU A 96 -3.69 12.38 -4.15
CA LEU A 96 -4.69 13.14 -3.38
C LEU A 96 -4.79 12.64 -1.93
N PHE A 97 -4.81 11.33 -1.71
CA PHE A 97 -4.85 10.76 -0.36
C PHE A 97 -3.64 11.20 0.46
N HIS A 98 -2.44 11.18 -0.12
CA HIS A 98 -1.22 11.63 0.55
C HIS A 98 -1.16 13.15 0.79
N LEU A 99 -2.01 13.93 0.10
CA LEU A 99 -2.23 15.35 0.38
C LEU A 99 -3.34 15.61 1.40
N GLY A 100 -3.92 14.57 2.00
CA GLY A 100 -5.02 14.68 2.96
C GLY A 100 -6.40 14.87 2.32
N ARG A 101 -6.49 14.81 0.99
CA ARG A 101 -7.74 15.00 0.21
C ARG A 101 -8.45 13.65 0.04
N ALA A 102 -8.82 13.01 1.15
CA ALA A 102 -9.33 11.63 1.18
C ALA A 102 -10.63 11.44 0.41
N GLU A 103 -11.53 12.42 0.43
CA GLU A 103 -12.81 12.37 -0.28
C GLU A 103 -12.60 12.37 -1.81
N GLU A 104 -11.75 13.27 -2.30
CA GLU A 104 -11.41 13.34 -3.72
C GLU A 104 -10.64 12.10 -4.17
N ALA A 105 -9.74 11.60 -3.31
CA ALA A 105 -9.03 10.37 -3.55
C ALA A 105 -9.99 9.19 -3.75
N ALA A 106 -10.97 9.03 -2.85
CA ALA A 106 -11.97 7.96 -2.96
C ALA A 106 -12.69 8.02 -4.31
N ARG A 107 -13.21 9.19 -4.70
CA ARG A 107 -13.91 9.36 -6.00
C ARG A 107 -13.05 8.92 -7.18
N HIS A 108 -11.80 9.38 -7.26
CA HIS A 108 -10.93 9.00 -8.38
C HIS A 108 -10.58 7.51 -8.39
N LEU A 109 -10.38 6.90 -7.20
CA LEU A 109 -10.09 5.48 -7.08
C LEU A 109 -11.30 4.62 -7.49
N GLU A 110 -12.52 5.00 -7.08
CA GLU A 110 -13.77 4.32 -7.45
C GLU A 110 -13.99 4.36 -8.96
N VAL A 111 -13.85 5.53 -9.60
CA VAL A 111 -13.96 5.64 -11.06
C VAL A 111 -12.85 4.86 -11.76
N GLY A 112 -11.64 4.84 -11.21
CA GLY A 112 -10.56 4.01 -11.73
C GLY A 112 -10.91 2.52 -11.74
N LEU A 113 -11.53 2.03 -10.66
CA LEU A 113 -11.98 0.64 -10.55
C LEU A 113 -13.20 0.34 -11.43
N SER A 114 -14.13 1.28 -11.61
CA SER A 114 -15.31 1.08 -12.45
C SER A 114 -14.97 0.97 -13.94
N ILE A 115 -13.92 1.66 -14.39
CA ILE A 115 -13.43 1.60 -15.77
C ILE A 115 -12.76 0.26 -16.04
N ARG A 116 -11.90 -0.19 -15.12
CA ARG A 116 -11.22 -1.48 -15.28
C ARG A 116 -10.93 -2.14 -13.94
N GLU A 117 -11.83 -3.05 -13.56
CA GLU A 117 -11.81 -3.75 -12.28
C GLU A 117 -10.54 -4.61 -12.08
N ASP A 118 -9.94 -5.11 -13.17
CA ASP A 118 -8.77 -6.00 -13.13
C ASP A 118 -7.43 -5.30 -13.43
N HIS A 119 -7.38 -3.95 -13.52
CA HIS A 119 -6.11 -3.26 -13.80
C HIS A 119 -5.16 -3.09 -12.60
N GLY A 120 -5.18 -4.07 -11.69
CA GLY A 120 -3.93 -4.61 -11.19
C GLY A 120 -3.10 -3.70 -10.31
N TYR A 121 -3.74 -2.94 -9.43
CA TYR A 121 -3.08 -2.43 -8.25
C TYR A 121 -3.84 -2.93 -7.02
N GLY A 122 -3.39 -4.06 -6.46
CA GLY A 122 -3.92 -4.57 -5.19
C GLY A 122 -3.84 -3.53 -4.04
N TRP A 123 -3.08 -2.45 -4.23
CA TRP A 123 -3.06 -1.30 -3.34
C TRP A 123 -4.26 -0.36 -3.48
N THR A 124 -5.00 -0.35 -4.60
CA THR A 124 -6.15 0.54 -4.83
C THR A 124 -7.29 0.24 -3.86
N HIS A 125 -7.70 -1.02 -3.70
CA HIS A 125 -8.71 -1.41 -2.70
C HIS A 125 -8.27 -1.08 -1.28
N LEU A 126 -7.00 -1.34 -0.94
CA LEU A 126 -6.45 -0.98 0.36
C LEU A 126 -6.49 0.55 0.57
N LEU A 127 -6.17 1.33 -0.46
CA LEU A 127 -6.19 2.78 -0.39
C LEU A 127 -7.61 3.33 -0.25
N LEU A 128 -8.59 2.76 -0.96
CA LEU A 128 -10.01 3.09 -0.75
C LEU A 128 -10.44 2.83 0.68
N GLY A 129 -10.10 1.66 1.24
CA GLY A 129 -10.35 1.37 2.65
C GLY A 129 -9.75 2.43 3.58
N ARG A 130 -8.52 2.87 3.30
CA ARG A 130 -7.86 3.96 4.05
C ARG A 130 -8.54 5.32 3.87
N CYS A 131 -9.06 5.62 2.68
CA CYS A 131 -9.80 6.85 2.42
C CYS A 131 -11.06 6.87 3.31
N TYR A 132 -11.88 5.82 3.26
CA TYR A 132 -13.11 5.75 4.06
C TYR A 132 -12.84 5.70 5.57
N ASP A 133 -11.78 5.01 6.00
CA ASP A 133 -11.36 5.01 7.41
C ASP A 133 -10.94 6.43 7.88
N THR A 134 -10.31 7.22 7.00
CA THR A 134 -9.97 8.64 7.27
C THR A 134 -11.21 9.53 7.29
N LEU A 135 -12.22 9.20 6.49
CA LEU A 135 -13.50 9.92 6.43
C LEU A 135 -14.46 9.50 7.56
N GLY A 136 -14.12 8.48 8.35
CA GLY A 136 -14.96 7.94 9.43
C GLY A 136 -16.07 6.98 8.98
N ASP A 137 -16.17 6.69 7.68
CA ASP A 137 -17.12 5.71 7.11
C ASP A 137 -16.55 4.29 7.29
N ARG A 138 -16.79 3.74 8.48
CA ARG A 138 -16.12 2.52 8.95
C ARG A 138 -16.65 1.28 8.26
N GLU A 139 -17.93 1.28 7.91
CA GLU A 139 -18.60 0.23 7.16
C GLU A 139 -17.96 0.07 5.78
N LYS A 140 -17.81 1.16 5.01
CA LYS A 140 -17.13 1.09 3.71
C LYS A 140 -15.65 0.74 3.86
N ALA A 141 -14.99 1.22 4.91
CA ALA A 141 -13.60 0.84 5.17
C ALA A 141 -13.46 -0.68 5.32
N ILE A 142 -14.36 -1.32 6.09
CA ILE A 142 -14.42 -2.78 6.26
C ILE A 142 -14.61 -3.49 4.92
N GLU A 143 -15.56 -3.04 4.10
CA GLU A 143 -15.84 -3.62 2.78
C GLU A 143 -14.61 -3.60 1.88
N TRP A 144 -13.95 -2.45 1.79
CA TRP A 144 -12.76 -2.28 0.95
C TRP A 144 -11.53 -3.01 1.49
N TYR A 145 -11.35 -3.09 2.82
CA TYR A 145 -10.27 -3.91 3.40
C TYR A 145 -10.51 -5.40 3.15
N ARG A 146 -11.76 -5.89 3.23
CA ARG A 146 -12.12 -7.26 2.84
C ARG A 146 -11.89 -7.51 1.35
N ALA A 147 -12.21 -6.55 0.48
CA ALA A 147 -11.91 -6.65 -0.94
C ALA A 147 -10.40 -6.73 -1.20
N ALA A 148 -9.61 -5.90 -0.52
CA ALA A 148 -8.16 -5.89 -0.62
C ALA A 148 -7.53 -7.21 -0.17
N SER A 149 -8.01 -7.79 0.95
CA SER A 149 -7.48 -9.06 1.47
C SER A 149 -7.83 -10.26 0.60
N ARG A 150 -9.01 -10.25 -0.06
CA ARG A 150 -9.38 -11.28 -1.05
C ARG A 150 -8.50 -11.23 -2.30
N ARG A 151 -8.20 -10.02 -2.80
CA ARG A 151 -7.38 -9.79 -4.00
C ARG A 151 -5.91 -10.10 -3.77
N ASN A 152 -5.37 -9.72 -2.61
CA ASN A 152 -3.98 -10.02 -2.26
C ASN A 152 -3.86 -10.62 -0.86
N ARG A 153 -3.89 -11.95 -0.83
CA ARG A 153 -3.75 -12.76 0.39
C ARG A 153 -2.35 -12.77 1.00
N SER A 154 -1.33 -12.22 0.31
CA SER A 154 0.02 -12.05 0.86
C SER A 154 0.22 -10.69 1.50
N LEU A 155 -0.74 -9.75 1.42
CA LEU A 155 -0.57 -8.42 2.03
C LEU A 155 -1.13 -8.43 3.46
N GLY A 156 -0.29 -8.15 4.46
CA GLY A 156 -0.70 -8.11 5.88
C GLY A 156 -1.51 -6.88 6.27
N GLU A 157 -1.33 -5.75 5.57
CA GLU A 157 -1.95 -4.47 5.91
C GLU A 157 -3.50 -4.50 5.90
N PRO A 158 -4.17 -5.03 4.85
CA PRO A 158 -5.62 -5.14 4.84
C PRO A 158 -6.19 -5.91 6.03
N TYR A 159 -5.57 -7.03 6.40
CA TYR A 159 -6.00 -7.85 7.53
C TYR A 159 -5.88 -7.10 8.86
N TYR A 160 -4.75 -6.42 9.08
CA TYR A 160 -4.55 -5.65 10.30
C TYR A 160 -5.53 -4.47 10.41
N ARG A 161 -5.73 -3.71 9.32
CA ARG A 161 -6.67 -2.59 9.30
C ARG A 161 -8.12 -3.04 9.45
N LEU A 162 -8.49 -4.14 8.80
CA LEU A 162 -9.80 -4.76 8.98
C LEU A 162 -10.03 -5.17 10.43
N ALA A 163 -9.02 -5.75 11.09
CA ALA A 163 -9.14 -6.11 12.50
C ALA A 163 -9.39 -4.89 13.40
N LEU A 164 -8.71 -3.77 13.16
CA LEU A 164 -8.98 -2.52 13.88
C LEU A 164 -10.38 -1.99 13.59
N ALA A 165 -10.82 -2.10 12.33
CA ALA A 165 -12.16 -1.69 11.91
C ALA A 165 -13.26 -2.48 12.64
N LEU A 166 -13.13 -3.81 12.66
CA LEU A 166 -14.03 -4.74 13.36
C LEU A 166 -14.03 -4.53 14.88
N GLN A 167 -12.86 -4.30 15.47
CA GLN A 167 -12.78 -4.09 16.92
C GLN A 167 -13.56 -2.86 17.38
N ALA A 168 -13.48 -1.76 16.64
CA ALA A 168 -14.20 -0.54 17.00
C ALA A 168 -15.70 -0.59 16.65
N THR A 169 -16.14 -1.56 15.84
CA THR A 169 -17.57 -1.85 15.62
C THR A 169 -18.12 -2.91 16.61
N GLY A 170 -17.29 -3.38 17.54
CA GLY A 170 -17.67 -4.34 18.58
C GLY A 170 -17.47 -5.81 18.22
N ASP A 171 -17.04 -6.13 16.99
CA ASP A 171 -16.74 -7.49 16.55
C ASP A 171 -15.32 -7.92 16.97
N GLY A 172 -15.20 -8.28 18.26
CA GLY A 172 -13.93 -8.72 18.84
C GLY A 172 -13.43 -10.07 18.32
N GLU A 173 -14.35 -10.99 18.00
CA GLU A 173 -14.00 -12.32 17.46
C GLU A 173 -13.51 -12.21 16.02
N GLY A 174 -14.22 -11.47 15.16
CA GLY A 174 -13.78 -11.17 13.80
C GLY A 174 -12.45 -10.44 13.80
N SER A 175 -12.25 -9.46 14.70
CA SER A 175 -10.97 -8.77 14.87
C SER A 175 -9.81 -9.74 15.13
N ARG A 176 -9.96 -10.66 16.10
CA ARG A 176 -8.93 -11.67 16.42
C ARG A 176 -8.63 -12.57 15.22
N GLY A 177 -9.66 -13.00 14.49
CA GLY A 177 -9.51 -13.79 13.26
C GLY A 177 -8.65 -13.08 12.23
N GLU A 178 -8.90 -11.79 12.00
CA GLU A 178 -8.15 -11.01 11.02
C GLU A 178 -6.72 -10.67 11.47
N LEU A 179 -6.48 -10.47 12.78
CA LEU A 179 -5.11 -10.36 13.29
C LEU A 179 -4.29 -11.64 13.04
N ARG A 180 -4.91 -12.82 13.19
CA ARG A 180 -4.26 -14.09 12.81
C ARG A 180 -3.99 -14.16 11.31
N ASN A 181 -4.90 -13.68 10.47
CA ASN A 181 -4.68 -13.60 9.03
C ASN A 181 -3.53 -12.65 8.67
N ALA A 182 -3.37 -11.53 9.38
CA ALA A 182 -2.23 -10.62 9.20
C ALA A 182 -0.88 -11.32 9.52
N ILE A 183 -0.84 -12.15 10.56
CA ILE A 183 0.33 -12.97 10.91
C ILE A 183 0.57 -14.04 9.83
N ASN A 184 -0.48 -14.73 9.37
CA ASN A 184 -0.36 -15.76 8.33
C ASN A 184 0.08 -15.19 6.97
N ALA A 185 -0.27 -13.94 6.67
CA ALA A 185 0.18 -13.24 5.47
C ALA A 185 1.71 -13.05 5.45
N PHE A 186 2.36 -12.98 6.61
CA PHE A 186 3.82 -13.00 6.70
C PHE A 186 4.40 -14.40 6.39
N SER A 187 3.80 -15.46 6.92
CA SER A 187 4.23 -16.85 6.67
C SER A 187 4.09 -17.27 5.21
N ARG A 188 3.21 -16.61 4.46
CA ARG A 188 3.13 -16.72 2.99
C ARG A 188 4.30 -15.93 2.38
N TYR A 189 5.48 -16.56 2.36
CA TYR A 189 6.74 -15.95 1.94
C TYR A 189 6.62 -15.21 0.59
N ASP A 190 6.58 -13.88 0.65
CA ASP A 190 6.63 -12.97 -0.50
C ASP A 190 7.77 -11.98 -0.31
N LYS A 191 8.90 -12.23 -0.99
CA LYS A 191 10.10 -11.37 -0.93
C LYS A 191 9.79 -9.89 -1.22
N ARG A 192 8.74 -9.60 -2.00
CA ARG A 192 8.35 -8.22 -2.36
C ARG A 192 7.73 -7.47 -1.18
N ASN A 193 7.01 -8.18 -0.32
CA ASN A 193 6.26 -7.59 0.79
C ASN A 193 6.80 -8.00 2.18
N TYR A 194 7.88 -8.78 2.24
CA TYR A 194 8.44 -9.36 3.46
C TYR A 194 8.52 -8.37 4.63
N TRP A 195 9.22 -7.25 4.46
CA TRP A 195 9.39 -6.25 5.53
C TRP A 195 8.09 -5.56 5.93
N ARG A 196 7.21 -5.29 4.95
CA ARG A 196 5.88 -4.72 5.22
C ARG A 196 5.03 -5.69 6.02
N ASN A 197 5.03 -6.96 5.63
CA ASN A 197 4.25 -7.99 6.32
C ASN A 197 4.81 -8.33 7.69
N LEU A 198 6.13 -8.30 7.87
CA LEU A 198 6.76 -8.44 9.17
C LEU A 198 6.24 -7.38 10.13
N TRP A 199 6.19 -6.12 9.70
CA TRP A 199 5.64 -5.02 10.49
C TRP A 199 4.17 -5.23 10.88
N TRP A 200 3.32 -5.66 9.95
CA TRP A 200 1.91 -5.93 10.27
C TRP A 200 1.72 -7.14 11.18
N ALA A 201 2.55 -8.17 11.01
CA ALA A 201 2.54 -9.36 11.85
C ALA A 201 3.01 -9.04 13.29
N THR A 202 4.02 -8.18 13.47
CA THR A 202 4.47 -7.76 14.81
C THR A 202 3.39 -6.96 15.53
N LEU A 203 2.77 -5.98 14.84
CA LEU A 203 1.64 -5.23 15.39
C LEU A 203 0.46 -6.13 15.75
N ALA A 204 0.17 -7.14 14.92
CA ALA A 204 -0.90 -8.09 15.18
C ALA A 204 -0.62 -8.97 16.41
N ARG A 205 0.62 -9.48 16.55
CA ARG A 205 1.04 -10.26 17.73
C ARG A 205 0.94 -9.47 19.02
N ALA A 206 1.42 -8.22 19.01
CA ALA A 206 1.32 -7.34 20.17
C ALA A 206 -0.13 -7.15 20.61
N ARG A 207 -1.06 -6.99 19.66
CA ARG A 207 -2.49 -6.79 19.95
C ARG A 207 -3.21 -8.07 20.38
N LEU A 208 -2.74 -9.24 19.98
CA LEU A 208 -3.22 -10.54 20.46
C LEU A 208 -2.62 -10.94 21.83
N GLY A 209 -1.72 -10.14 22.40
CA GLY A 209 -1.02 -10.48 23.64
C GLY A 209 -0.07 -11.67 23.48
N TRP A 210 0.37 -11.98 22.27
CA TRP A 210 1.37 -13.03 22.04
C TRP A 210 2.74 -12.52 22.48
N PRO A 211 3.48 -13.27 23.32
CA PRO A 211 4.90 -12.97 23.52
C PRO A 211 5.61 -13.05 22.18
N LEU A 212 6.57 -12.16 21.93
CA LEU A 212 7.30 -12.02 20.67
C LEU A 212 8.19 -13.25 20.31
N GLU A 213 8.06 -14.37 21.03
CA GLU A 213 9.09 -15.41 21.19
C GLU A 213 8.78 -16.78 20.58
N ARG A 214 7.74 -16.93 19.76
CA ARG A 214 7.55 -18.22 19.04
C ARG A 214 7.39 -18.01 17.55
N VAL A 215 8.53 -17.90 16.88
CA VAL A 215 8.69 -18.36 15.50
C VAL A 215 9.78 -19.43 15.55
N SER A 216 9.35 -20.68 15.71
CA SER A 216 10.17 -21.87 15.45
C SER A 216 10.35 -22.06 13.95
#